data_AF-W9BXB4-F1
#
_entry.id   AF-W9BXB4-F1
#
_cell.length_a   1.000
_cell.length_b   1.000
_cell.length_c   1.000
_cell.angle_alpha   90.00
_cell.angle_beta   90.00
_cell.angle_gamma   90.00
#
_symmetry.space_group_name_H-M   'P 1'
#
loop_
_entity.id
_entity.type
_entity.pdbx_description
1 polymer ?
#
loop_
_entity_poly.entity_id
_entity_poly.type
_entity_poly.pdbx_seq_one_letter_code
_entity_poly.pdbx_strand_id
1 'polypeptide(L)'
;MKRIFALAAALLVAVPVAGFASAAYAQPAPELVFSFPVKDGMESEPVSQIQLTFNTEVTISHVDIEMQDGPKFVVFDVMENNGEGQTSMVFSYDLPVPVAAPGQYFINYVAEVNRTDGTMDTVSGYSSFVILE
;
A
#
# COMPACT_ATOMS: atom_id res chain seq x y z
N MET A 1 65.10 -21.76 -45.99
CA MET A 1 64.13 -20.95 -45.22
C MET A 1 62.82 -21.74 -45.15
N LYS A 2 62.45 -22.30 -43.99
CA LYS A 2 61.22 -23.07 -43.79
C LYS A 2 60.19 -22.16 -43.11
N ARG A 3 59.03 -21.95 -43.74
CA ARG A 3 57.90 -21.19 -43.16
C ARG A 3 56.93 -22.18 -42.51
N ILE A 4 56.61 -21.86 -41.26
CA ILE A 4 55.74 -22.56 -40.32
C ILE A 4 54.28 -22.35 -40.76
N PHE A 5 53.47 -23.41 -40.79
CA PHE A 5 52.01 -23.28 -40.80
C PHE A 5 51.47 -23.88 -39.50
N ALA A 6 50.81 -23.02 -38.73
CA ALA A 6 50.22 -23.29 -37.43
C ALA A 6 48.92 -24.09 -37.58
N LEU A 7 48.75 -25.09 -36.73
CA LEU A 7 47.48 -25.76 -36.47
C LEU A 7 47.16 -25.53 -35.00
N ALA A 8 46.11 -24.75 -34.72
CA ALA A 8 45.55 -24.63 -33.37
C ALA A 8 44.03 -24.55 -33.50
N ALA A 9 43.38 -25.70 -33.39
CA ALA A 9 41.94 -25.81 -33.20
C ALA A 9 41.65 -25.53 -31.72
N ALA A 10 40.99 -24.42 -31.42
CA ALA A 10 40.50 -24.12 -30.08
C ALA A 10 39.02 -24.48 -30.00
N LEU A 11 38.74 -25.41 -29.08
CA LEU A 11 37.44 -25.99 -28.75
C LEU A 11 36.53 -24.94 -28.08
N LEU A 12 35.34 -24.70 -28.65
CA LEU A 12 34.31 -23.85 -28.05
C LEU A 12 33.58 -24.65 -26.96
N VAL A 13 33.83 -24.33 -25.69
CA VAL A 13 33.06 -24.88 -24.56
C VAL A 13 31.86 -23.95 -24.32
N ALA A 14 30.67 -24.43 -24.68
CA ALA A 14 29.41 -23.78 -24.34
C ALA A 14 29.13 -23.99 -22.84
N VAL A 15 29.25 -22.94 -22.05
CA VAL A 15 28.86 -22.94 -20.63
C VAL A 15 27.35 -22.72 -20.57
N PRO A 16 26.56 -23.63 -19.96
CA PRO A 16 25.16 -23.38 -19.71
C PRO A 16 25.06 -22.30 -18.64
N VAL A 17 24.60 -21.11 -19.02
CA VAL A 17 24.18 -20.07 -18.08
C VAL A 17 22.89 -20.58 -17.43
N ALA A 18 23.03 -21.39 -16.37
CA ALA A 18 21.93 -21.72 -15.50
C ALA A 18 21.44 -20.42 -14.88
N GLY A 19 20.26 -19.97 -15.32
CA GLY A 19 19.63 -18.76 -14.83
C GLY A 19 19.44 -18.84 -13.32
N PHE A 20 20.05 -17.91 -12.60
CA PHE A 20 19.58 -17.53 -11.28
C PHE A 20 18.29 -16.75 -11.49
N ALA A 21 17.19 -17.46 -11.73
CA ALA A 21 15.87 -16.90 -11.46
C ALA A 21 15.83 -16.69 -9.95
N SER A 22 16.14 -15.46 -9.51
CA SER A 22 15.77 -15.01 -8.18
C SER A 22 14.27 -15.25 -8.07
N ALA A 23 13.88 -16.22 -7.25
CA ALA A 23 12.50 -16.34 -6.81
C ALA A 23 12.16 -14.99 -6.17
N ALA A 24 11.48 -14.13 -6.93
CA ALA A 24 10.99 -12.88 -6.41
C ALA A 24 10.02 -13.28 -5.28
N TYR A 25 10.40 -12.97 -4.05
CA TYR A 25 9.47 -13.09 -2.93
C TYR A 25 8.28 -12.20 -3.28
N ALA A 26 7.13 -12.82 -3.55
CA ALA A 26 5.92 -12.10 -3.85
C ALA A 26 5.62 -11.18 -2.66
N GLN A 27 5.56 -9.86 -2.90
CA GLN A 27 5.12 -8.91 -1.88
C GLN A 27 3.72 -9.34 -1.42
N PRO A 28 3.47 -9.43 -0.09
CA PRO A 28 2.18 -9.88 0.41
C PRO A 28 1.06 -8.95 -0.07
N ALA A 29 -0.15 -9.48 -0.15
CA ALA A 29 -1.31 -8.65 -0.43
C ALA A 29 -1.46 -7.59 0.68
N PRO A 30 -1.90 -6.37 0.33
CA PRO A 30 -2.10 -5.31 1.31
C PRO A 30 -3.19 -5.69 2.32
N GLU A 31 -2.83 -5.63 3.61
CA GLU A 31 -3.72 -5.91 4.74
C GLU A 31 -3.57 -4.80 5.77
N LEU A 32 -4.69 -4.25 6.25
CA LEU A 32 -4.69 -3.27 7.33
C LEU A 32 -4.51 -3.99 8.67
N VAL A 33 -3.38 -3.76 9.33
CA VAL A 33 -3.03 -4.42 10.60
C VAL A 33 -3.30 -3.54 11.82
N PHE A 34 -3.43 -2.23 11.63
CA PHE A 34 -3.80 -1.29 12.69
C PHE A 34 -4.51 -0.06 12.10
N SER A 35 -5.45 0.49 12.87
CA SER A 35 -6.04 1.80 12.64
C SER A 35 -6.10 2.61 13.93
N PHE A 36 -6.05 3.93 13.80
CA PHE A 36 -6.51 4.87 14.81
C PHE A 36 -7.63 5.74 14.20
N PRO A 37 -8.78 5.90 14.87
CA PRO A 37 -9.28 5.08 15.99
C PRO A 37 -9.18 3.57 15.76
N VAL A 38 -9.09 2.82 16.87
CA VAL A 38 -8.95 1.36 16.81
C VAL A 38 -10.21 0.76 16.18
N LYS A 39 -10.04 -0.25 15.34
CA LYS A 39 -11.16 -0.97 14.72
C LYS A 39 -12.15 -1.44 15.78
N ASP A 40 -13.41 -1.10 15.57
CA ASP A 40 -14.55 -1.35 16.45
C ASP A 40 -14.38 -0.75 17.85
N GLY A 41 -13.50 0.27 17.97
CA GLY A 41 -13.22 1.03 19.18
C GLY A 41 -14.33 2.02 19.51
N MET A 42 -14.31 2.48 20.76
CA MET A 42 -15.23 3.48 21.29
C MET A 42 -14.42 4.69 21.76
N GLU A 43 -14.73 5.85 21.19
CA GLU A 43 -14.09 7.13 21.48
C GLU A 43 -15.05 8.00 22.29
N SER A 44 -14.56 8.56 23.40
CA SER A 44 -15.30 9.52 24.23
C SER A 44 -14.97 10.97 23.91
N GLU A 45 -13.92 11.20 23.10
CA GLU A 45 -13.42 12.51 22.74
C GLU A 45 -13.54 12.70 21.22
N PRO A 46 -13.62 13.95 20.72
CA PRO A 46 -13.54 14.24 19.30
C PRO A 46 -12.28 13.65 18.66
N VAL A 47 -12.44 13.01 17.51
CA VAL A 47 -11.33 12.47 16.74
C VAL A 47 -10.87 13.52 15.75
N SER A 48 -9.62 13.95 15.86
CA SER A 48 -9.01 14.98 14.99
C SER A 48 -7.97 14.42 14.01
N GLN A 49 -7.64 13.14 14.12
CA GLN A 49 -6.62 12.48 13.32
C GLN A 49 -7.00 11.02 13.10
N ILE A 50 -6.64 10.48 11.94
CA ILE A 50 -6.67 9.04 11.69
C ILE A 50 -5.28 8.51 11.35
N GLN A 51 -5.06 7.24 11.66
CA GLN A 51 -3.87 6.50 11.27
C GLN A 51 -4.26 5.16 10.64
N LEU A 52 -3.58 4.77 9.58
CA LEU A 52 -3.70 3.46 8.93
C LEU A 52 -2.31 2.83 8.85
N THR A 53 -2.17 1.58 9.29
CA THR A 53 -0.93 0.81 9.16
C THR A 53 -1.21 -0.49 8.44
N PHE A 54 -0.42 -0.74 7.40
CA PHE A 54 -0.50 -1.94 6.57
C PHE A 54 0.64 -2.92 6.89
N ASN A 55 0.40 -4.20 6.59
CA ASN A 55 1.40 -5.28 6.72
C ASN A 55 2.60 -5.14 5.77
N THR A 56 2.48 -4.32 4.73
CA THR A 56 3.49 -4.05 3.70
C THR A 56 3.41 -2.59 3.26
N GLU A 57 4.43 -2.12 2.53
CA GLU A 57 4.36 -0.84 1.86
C GLU A 57 3.27 -0.88 0.78
N VAL A 58 2.38 0.10 0.82
CA VAL A 58 1.25 0.24 -0.12
C VAL A 58 1.25 1.67 -0.67
N THR A 59 0.62 1.86 -1.82
CA THR A 59 0.23 3.18 -2.31
C THR A 59 -1.24 3.40 -1.97
N ILE A 60 -1.56 4.48 -1.25
CA ILE A 60 -2.94 4.91 -1.01
C ILE A 60 -3.38 5.83 -2.14
N SER A 61 -4.59 5.58 -2.66
CA SER A 61 -5.24 6.43 -3.67
C SER A 61 -6.47 7.18 -3.17
N HIS A 62 -7.11 6.71 -2.11
CA HIS A 62 -8.26 7.38 -1.49
C HIS A 62 -8.38 7.03 -0.01
N VAL A 63 -8.71 8.02 0.81
CA VAL A 63 -9.12 7.86 2.22
C VAL A 63 -10.23 8.83 2.53
N ASP A 64 -11.30 8.33 3.13
CA ASP A 64 -12.40 9.15 3.63
C ASP A 64 -12.93 8.64 4.97
N ILE A 65 -13.61 9.52 5.68
CA ILE A 65 -14.38 9.18 6.87
C ILE A 65 -15.84 9.49 6.57
N GLU A 66 -16.71 8.51 6.77
CA GLU A 66 -18.14 8.72 6.66
C GLU A 66 -18.87 8.17 7.89
N MET A 67 -19.98 8.81 8.21
CA MET A 67 -20.97 8.29 9.14
C MET A 67 -22.12 7.72 8.31
N GLN A 68 -22.72 6.60 8.71
CA GLN A 68 -23.74 5.90 7.92
C GLN A 68 -24.86 6.81 7.38
N ASP A 69 -25.31 7.78 8.19
CA ASP A 69 -26.36 8.74 7.85
C ASP A 69 -25.85 10.19 7.82
N GLY A 70 -24.53 10.39 7.79
CA GLY A 70 -23.90 11.69 7.96
C GLY A 70 -23.03 12.14 6.77
N PRO A 71 -22.32 13.27 6.94
CA PRO A 71 -21.43 13.78 5.91
C PRO A 71 -20.22 12.86 5.69
N LYS A 72 -19.79 12.78 4.42
CA LYS A 72 -18.52 12.18 4.02
C LYS A 72 -17.42 13.23 4.05
N PHE A 73 -16.32 12.93 4.73
CA PHE A 73 -15.13 13.75 4.81
C PHE A 73 -14.01 13.08 4.01
N VAL A 74 -13.71 13.60 2.83
CA VAL A 74 -12.55 13.15 2.07
C VAL A 74 -11.29 13.64 2.78
N VAL A 75 -10.44 12.71 3.17
CA VAL A 75 -9.20 12.96 3.92
C VAL A 75 -8.01 12.98 2.96
N PHE A 76 -8.04 12.11 1.97
CA PHE A 76 -7.05 12.07 0.89
C PHE A 76 -7.70 11.55 -0.39
N ASP A 77 -7.40 12.19 -1.52
CA ASP A 77 -7.76 11.70 -2.84
C ASP A 77 -6.61 11.97 -3.82
N VAL A 78 -6.21 10.94 -4.54
CA VAL A 78 -5.14 11.02 -5.55
C VAL A 78 -5.44 12.04 -6.65
N MET A 79 -6.72 12.22 -7.00
CA MET A 79 -7.15 13.18 -8.01
C MET A 79 -6.96 14.62 -7.54
N GLU A 80 -7.11 14.88 -6.24
CA GLU A 80 -6.84 16.17 -5.62
C GLU A 80 -5.33 16.40 -5.42
N ASN A 81 -4.54 15.33 -5.35
CA ASN A 81 -3.08 15.37 -5.19
C ASN A 81 -2.31 15.19 -6.52
N ASN A 82 -2.74 15.88 -7.59
CA ASN A 82 -2.08 15.87 -8.91
C ASN A 82 -1.91 14.48 -9.56
N GLY A 83 -2.68 13.48 -9.14
CA GLY A 83 -2.55 12.10 -9.62
C GLY A 83 -1.45 11.28 -8.92
N GLU A 84 -0.82 11.82 -7.88
CA GLU A 84 0.23 11.13 -7.14
C GLU A 84 -0.31 10.50 -5.86
N GLY A 85 -0.30 9.16 -5.80
CA GLY A 85 -0.62 8.42 -4.59
C GLY A 85 0.47 8.59 -3.53
N GLN A 86 0.14 8.27 -2.27
CA GLN A 86 1.13 8.26 -1.19
C GLN A 86 1.60 6.84 -0.93
N THR A 87 2.91 6.60 -0.97
CA THR A 87 3.49 5.27 -0.71
C THR A 87 4.12 5.22 0.68
N SER A 88 3.64 4.32 1.53
CA SER A 88 4.13 4.10 2.90
C SER A 88 3.57 2.80 3.48
N MET A 89 4.08 2.38 4.63
CA MET A 89 3.42 1.38 5.49
C MET A 89 2.47 2.02 6.50
N VAL A 90 2.74 3.28 6.88
CA VAL A 90 2.01 4.03 7.90
C VAL A 90 1.57 5.36 7.31
N PHE A 91 0.28 5.64 7.44
CA PHE A 91 -0.35 6.86 6.96
C PHE A 91 -1.02 7.55 8.13
N SER A 92 -0.84 8.85 8.25
CA SER A 92 -1.47 9.66 9.30
C SER A 92 -2.02 10.92 8.68
N TYR A 93 -3.29 11.18 8.93
CA TYR A 93 -4.00 12.29 8.34
C TYR A 93 -4.72 13.09 9.43
N ASP A 94 -4.46 14.38 9.45
CA ASP A 94 -5.21 15.31 10.28
C ASP A 94 -6.54 15.62 9.59
N LEU A 95 -7.62 15.60 10.37
CA LEU A 95 -8.94 15.93 9.87
C LEU A 95 -9.10 17.45 9.81
N PRO A 96 -9.66 18.00 8.72
CA PRO A 96 -9.86 19.46 8.61
C PRO A 96 -10.82 19.98 9.68
N VAL A 97 -11.74 19.14 10.13
CA VAL A 97 -12.63 19.37 11.26
C VAL A 97 -12.69 18.09 12.10
N PRO A 98 -12.51 18.15 13.43
CA PRO A 98 -12.68 16.98 14.28
C PRO A 98 -14.10 16.40 14.17
N VAL A 99 -14.20 15.08 14.05
CA VAL A 99 -15.49 14.39 14.13
C VAL A 99 -15.84 14.16 15.59
N ALA A 100 -17.02 14.60 16.00
CA ALA A 100 -17.43 14.65 17.40
C ALA A 100 -18.89 14.27 17.64
N ALA A 101 -19.68 14.07 16.57
CA ALA A 101 -21.07 13.70 16.74
C ALA A 101 -21.15 12.23 17.18
N PRO A 102 -22.00 11.88 18.17
CA PRO A 102 -22.15 10.49 18.57
C PRO A 102 -22.65 9.61 17.42
N GLY A 103 -22.11 8.41 17.32
CA GLY A 103 -22.54 7.40 16.34
C GLY A 103 -21.37 6.65 15.68
N GLN A 104 -21.72 5.81 14.70
CA GLN A 104 -20.76 4.94 14.03
C GLN A 104 -20.14 5.60 12.79
N TYR A 105 -18.81 5.55 12.74
CA TYR A 105 -17.98 6.07 11.66
C TYR A 105 -17.22 4.95 10.97
N PHE A 106 -16.93 5.16 9.69
CA PHE A 106 -16.14 4.28 8.84
C PHE A 106 -15.00 5.08 8.22
N ILE A 107 -13.78 4.61 8.44
CA ILE A 107 -12.58 5.07 7.74
C ILE A 107 -12.43 4.18 6.52
N ASN A 108 -12.83 4.67 5.35
CA ASN A 108 -12.71 3.96 4.09
C ASN A 108 -11.35 4.24 3.45
N TYR A 109 -10.77 3.23 2.80
CA TYR A 109 -9.50 3.37 2.11
C TYR A 109 -9.42 2.53 0.83
N VAL A 110 -8.61 2.99 -0.10
CA VAL A 110 -8.14 2.22 -1.25
C VAL A 110 -6.61 2.20 -1.23
N ALA A 111 -6.05 0.99 -1.14
CA ALA A 111 -4.61 0.76 -1.10
C ALA A 111 -4.19 -0.25 -2.17
N GLU A 112 -3.02 -0.05 -2.75
CA GLU A 112 -2.49 -0.90 -3.80
C GLU A 112 -1.03 -1.31 -3.55
N VAL A 113 -0.67 -2.50 -4.03
CA VAL A 113 0.68 -3.03 -4.04
C VAL A 113 1.06 -3.36 -5.48
N ASN A 114 2.10 -2.69 -5.97
CA ASN A 114 2.74 -3.05 -7.23
C ASN A 114 3.75 -4.17 -6.98
N ARG A 115 3.48 -5.36 -7.52
CA ARG A 115 4.37 -6.51 -7.37
C ARG A 115 5.53 -6.45 -8.35
N THR A 116 6.61 -7.12 -7.96
CA THR A 116 7.81 -7.29 -8.78
C THR A 116 7.58 -8.08 -10.07
N ASP A 117 6.49 -8.86 -10.16
CA ASP A 117 6.09 -9.56 -11.38
C ASP A 117 5.25 -8.68 -12.34
N GLY A 118 5.07 -7.39 -12.02
CA GLY A 118 4.30 -6.44 -12.80
C GLY A 118 2.78 -6.54 -12.58
N THR A 119 2.32 -7.42 -11.68
CA THR A 119 0.92 -7.45 -11.26
C THR A 119 0.65 -6.39 -10.19
N MET A 120 -0.61 -6.01 -10.05
CA MET A 120 -1.06 -5.06 -9.04
C MET A 120 -2.18 -5.71 -8.22
N ASP A 121 -2.06 -5.64 -6.91
CA ASP A 121 -3.16 -5.95 -6.00
C ASP A 121 -3.74 -4.65 -5.48
N THR A 122 -5.06 -4.51 -5.58
CA THR A 122 -5.79 -3.39 -4.99
C THR A 122 -6.74 -3.94 -3.93
N VAL A 123 -6.73 -3.33 -2.76
CA VAL A 123 -7.70 -3.58 -1.69
C VAL A 123 -8.50 -2.31 -1.43
N SER A 124 -9.82 -2.47 -1.39
CA SER A 124 -10.73 -1.48 -0.83
C SER A 124 -11.27 -2.04 0.47
N GLY A 125 -11.22 -1.26 1.53
CA GLY A 125 -11.63 -1.72 2.85
C GLY A 125 -12.03 -0.57 3.76
N TYR A 126 -12.40 -0.92 4.99
CA TYR A 126 -12.74 0.05 6.01
C TYR A 126 -12.32 -0.40 7.41
N SER A 127 -12.08 0.58 8.29
CA SER A 127 -12.05 0.39 9.74
C SER A 127 -13.20 1.17 10.37
N SER A 128 -13.91 0.58 11.32
CA SER A 128 -15.06 1.23 11.97
C SER A 128 -14.70 1.69 13.38
N PHE A 129 -15.35 2.74 13.87
CA PHE A 129 -15.29 3.14 15.29
C PHE A 129 -16.59 3.87 15.68
N VAL A 130 -16.81 4.03 16.98
CA VAL A 130 -18.00 4.70 17.52
C VAL A 130 -17.58 5.88 18.38
N ILE A 131 -18.22 7.03 18.20
CA ILE A 131 -18.16 8.14 19.17
C ILE A 131 -19.35 8.01 20.12
N LEU A 132 -19.07 8.03 21.42
CA LEU A 132 -20.07 7.92 22.48
C LEU A 132 -20.84 9.25 22.68
N GLU A 133 -22.01 9.16 23.32
CA GLU A 133 -22.82 10.33 23.74
C GLU A 133 -22.18 11.15 24.87
#